data_AF-A0A6B3TU83-F1
#
_entry.id   AF-A0A6B3TU83-F1
#
_cell.length_a   1.000
_cell.length_b   1.000
_cell.length_c   1.000
_cell.angle_alpha   90.00
_cell.angle_beta   90.00
_cell.angle_gamma   90.00
#
_symmetry.space_group_name_H-M   'P 1'
#
loop_
_entity.id
_entity.type
_entity.pdbx_description
1 polymer ?
#
loop_
_entity_poly.entity_id
_entity_poly.type
_entity_poly.pdbx_seq_one_letter_code
_entity_poly.pdbx_strand_id
1 'polypeptide(L)'
;MKGFLFTAMWGLFVWLLATLFFRLFGEYVLFHPGSGSVEFFISTILLLIGTSAVLWGVTYVYLLFDKTNHAALKFGFIGTIIGLALDTFTLSYHHLVFPKLDNSQVIAFTAWMTFAYALYLFIPYIINQKVSYK
;
A
#
# COMPACT_ATOMS: atom_id res chain seq x y z
N MET A 1 7.11 24.11 -2.13
CA MET A 1 7.17 23.09 -3.20
C MET A 1 8.11 21.91 -2.88
N LYS A 2 9.32 22.12 -2.35
CA LYS A 2 10.28 21.03 -2.05
C LYS A 2 9.73 19.92 -1.13
N GLY A 3 8.97 20.29 -0.09
CA GLY A 3 8.38 19.31 0.83
C GLY A 3 7.21 18.50 0.25
N PHE A 4 6.56 18.93 -0.84
CA PHE A 4 5.52 18.14 -1.50
C PHE A 4 6.16 17.07 -2.39
N LEU A 5 7.16 17.47 -3.18
CA LEU A 5 7.94 16.55 -4.02
C LEU A 5 8.58 15.44 -3.19
N PHE A 6 9.15 15.77 -2.02
CA PHE A 6 9.72 14.77 -1.11
C PHE A 6 8.67 13.73 -0.67
N THR A 7 7.49 14.18 -0.21
CA THR A 7 6.41 13.26 0.18
C THR A 7 5.91 12.41 -0.99
N ALA A 8 5.77 13.01 -2.17
CA ALA A 8 5.34 12.30 -3.38
C ALA A 8 6.36 11.23 -3.79
N MET A 9 7.66 11.51 -3.72
CA MET A 9 8.72 10.53 -3.96
C MET A 9 8.67 9.38 -2.94
N TRP A 10 8.35 9.67 -1.69
CA TRP A 10 8.19 8.64 -0.67
C TRP A 10 6.97 7.74 -0.95
N GLY A 11 5.84 8.33 -1.36
CA GLY A 11 4.67 7.59 -1.83
C GLY A 11 4.98 6.70 -3.04
N LEU A 12 5.68 7.24 -4.04
CA LEU A 12 6.14 6.50 -5.20
C LEU A 12 7.03 5.31 -4.80
N PHE A 13 7.94 5.51 -3.85
CA PHE A 13 8.83 4.45 -3.36
C PHE A 13 8.05 3.32 -2.69
N VAL A 14 7.09 3.64 -1.82
CA VAL A 14 6.24 2.64 -1.15
C VAL A 14 5.41 1.87 -2.16
N TRP A 15 4.79 2.58 -3.11
CA TRP A 15 4.05 1.96 -4.20
C TRP A 15 4.95 1.02 -5.01
N LEU A 16 6.13 1.46 -5.42
CA LEU A 16 7.06 0.67 -6.24
C LEU A 16 7.46 -0.62 -5.51
N LEU A 17 7.76 -0.55 -4.21
CA LEU A 17 8.09 -1.73 -3.42
C LEU A 17 6.91 -2.71 -3.33
N ALA A 18 5.69 -2.22 -3.12
CA ALA A 18 4.50 -3.06 -3.10
C ALA A 18 4.26 -3.71 -4.47
N THR A 19 4.33 -2.95 -5.56
CA THR A 19 4.17 -3.47 -6.91
C THR A 19 5.24 -4.52 -7.24
N LEU A 20 6.51 -4.28 -6.88
CA LEU A 20 7.58 -5.27 -7.07
C LEU A 20 7.35 -6.54 -6.26
N PHE A 21 6.86 -6.41 -5.01
CA PHE A 21 6.51 -7.55 -4.19
C PHE A 21 5.45 -8.43 -4.88
N PHE A 22 4.34 -7.86 -5.37
CA PHE A 22 3.31 -8.64 -6.06
C PHE A 22 3.74 -9.11 -7.44
N ARG A 23 4.63 -8.39 -8.13
CA ARG A 23 5.21 -8.87 -9.39
C ARG A 23 6.07 -10.13 -9.21
N LEU A 24 6.82 -10.20 -8.11
CA LEU A 24 7.74 -11.31 -7.84
C LEU A 24 7.08 -12.48 -7.13
N PHE A 25 6.20 -12.19 -6.16
CA PHE A 25 5.63 -13.17 -5.25
C PHE A 25 4.12 -13.33 -5.37
N GLY A 26 3.45 -12.49 -6.15
CA GLY A 26 1.99 -12.45 -6.24
C GLY A 26 1.37 -13.81 -6.59
N GLU A 27 2.02 -14.60 -7.45
CA GLU A 27 1.53 -15.94 -7.83
C GLU A 27 1.44 -16.91 -6.63
N TYR A 28 2.22 -16.67 -5.57
CA TYR A 28 2.27 -17.48 -4.36
C TYR A 28 1.44 -16.92 -3.20
N VAL A 29 1.18 -15.61 -3.19
CA VAL A 29 0.47 -14.94 -2.08
C VAL A 29 -0.96 -14.54 -2.43
N LEU A 30 -1.31 -14.44 -3.72
CA LEU A 30 -2.66 -14.12 -4.15
C LEU A 30 -3.39 -15.40 -4.56
N PHE A 31 -4.41 -15.75 -3.78
CA PHE A 31 -5.25 -16.91 -4.05
C PHE A 31 -6.56 -16.48 -4.73
N HIS A 32 -7.12 -17.37 -5.55
CA HIS A 32 -8.33 -17.10 -6.32
C HIS A 32 -9.55 -16.84 -5.40
N PRO A 33 -10.24 -15.70 -5.55
CA PRO A 33 -11.47 -15.42 -4.83
C PRO A 33 -12.61 -16.33 -5.35
N GLY A 34 -13.42 -16.91 -4.46
CA GLY A 34 -14.53 -17.78 -4.86
C GLY A 34 -15.08 -18.68 -3.76
N SER A 35 -16.13 -19.44 -4.08
CA SER A 35 -16.86 -20.29 -3.12
C SER A 35 -16.03 -21.49 -2.67
N GLY A 36 -15.40 -21.37 -1.49
CA GLY A 36 -14.70 -22.46 -0.80
C GLY A 36 -13.22 -22.21 -0.47
N SER A 37 -12.61 -21.11 -0.94
CA SER A 37 -11.18 -20.84 -0.73
C SER A 37 -10.92 -20.12 0.59
N VAL A 38 -10.85 -20.88 1.69
CA VAL A 38 -10.34 -20.39 3.00
C VAL A 38 -8.95 -19.75 2.85
N GLU A 39 -8.15 -20.26 1.91
CA GLU A 39 -6.82 -19.77 1.54
C GLU A 39 -6.83 -18.29 1.12
N PHE A 40 -7.82 -17.85 0.35
CA PHE A 40 -7.96 -16.45 -0.05
C PHE A 40 -8.13 -15.54 1.17
N PHE A 41 -9.00 -15.93 2.11
CA PHE A 41 -9.22 -15.14 3.32
C PHE A 41 -7.98 -15.11 4.22
N ILE A 42 -7.36 -16.27 4.47
CA ILE A 42 -6.15 -16.36 5.29
C ILE A 42 -5.04 -15.51 4.68
N SER A 43 -4.78 -15.68 3.38
CA SER A 43 -3.71 -14.94 2.71
C SER A 43 -3.98 -13.43 2.69
N THR A 44 -5.22 -13.02 2.40
CA THR A 44 -5.60 -11.60 2.44
C THR A 44 -5.38 -11.01 3.83
N ILE A 45 -5.78 -11.70 4.90
CA ILE A 45 -5.55 -11.24 6.28
C ILE A 45 -4.06 -11.14 6.59
N LEU A 46 -3.26 -12.15 6.23
CA LEU A 46 -1.80 -12.12 6.45
C LEU A 46 -1.15 -10.96 5.70
N LEU A 47 -1.55 -10.74 4.44
CA LEU A 47 -1.09 -9.60 3.65
C LEU A 47 -1.48 -8.27 4.31
N LEU A 48 -2.69 -8.14 4.86
CA LEU A 48 -3.11 -6.92 5.56
C LEU A 48 -2.34 -6.68 6.86
N ILE A 49 -2.05 -7.73 7.63
CA ILE A 49 -1.22 -7.64 8.83
C ILE A 49 0.19 -7.20 8.45
N GLY A 50 0.80 -7.84 7.45
CA GLY A 50 2.12 -7.48 6.95
C GLY A 50 2.16 -6.05 6.42
N THR A 51 1.16 -5.66 5.63
CA THR A 51 0.99 -4.29 5.11
C THR A 51 0.88 -3.28 6.25
N SER A 52 0.10 -3.59 7.28
CA SER A 52 -0.03 -2.72 8.45
C SER A 52 1.30 -2.51 9.16
N ALA A 53 2.06 -3.58 9.39
CA ALA A 53 3.37 -3.51 10.03
C ALA A 53 4.37 -2.68 9.20
N VAL A 54 4.42 -2.93 7.88
CA VAL A 54 5.29 -2.19 6.96
C VAL A 54 4.90 -0.71 6.92
N LEU A 55 3.61 -0.37 6.77
CA LEU A 55 3.14 1.02 6.77
C LEU A 55 3.47 1.73 8.06
N TRP A 56 3.37 1.04 9.20
CA TRP A 56 3.76 1.60 10.50
C TRP A 56 5.25 1.96 10.52
N GLY A 57 6.11 1.03 10.09
CA GLY A 57 7.55 1.24 10.01
C GLY A 57 7.92 2.37 9.05
N VAL A 58 7.37 2.34 7.83
CA VAL A 58 7.61 3.35 6.79
C VAL A 58 7.15 4.73 7.25
N THR A 59 6.02 4.84 7.95
CA THR A 59 5.53 6.12 8.47
C THR A 59 6.49 6.68 9.53
N TYR A 60 7.01 5.84 10.43
CA TYR A 60 8.02 6.28 11.39
C TYR A 60 9.31 6.70 10.71
N VAL A 61 9.79 5.94 9.73
CA VAL A 61 10.98 6.29 8.95
C VAL A 61 10.76 7.64 8.24
N TYR A 62 9.60 7.86 7.64
CA TYR A 62 9.24 9.15 7.02
C TYR A 62 9.34 10.32 8.01
N LEU A 63 8.82 10.14 9.23
CA LEU A 63 8.87 11.16 10.30
C LEU A 63 10.28 11.48 10.80
N LEU A 64 11.27 10.61 10.54
CA LEU A 64 12.68 10.95 10.81
C LEU A 64 13.18 12.07 9.87
N PHE A 65 12.62 12.15 8.66
CA PHE A 65 13.00 13.13 7.64
C PHE A 65 12.10 14.37 7.64
N ASP A 66 10.79 14.19 7.80
CA ASP A 66 9.82 15.30 7.84
C ASP A 66 9.19 15.43 9.23
N LYS A 67 9.64 16.46 9.97
CA LYS A 67 9.16 16.79 11.33
C LYS A 67 8.13 17.91 11.35
N THR A 68 7.55 18.26 10.19
CA THR A 68 6.52 19.30 10.12
C THR A 68 5.24 18.86 10.82
N ASN A 69 4.42 19.83 11.24
CA ASN A 69 3.09 19.54 11.77
C ASN A 69 2.29 18.75 10.73
N HIS A 70 1.63 17.69 11.19
CA HIS A 70 0.84 16.80 10.35
C HIS A 70 1.63 16.04 9.28
N ALA A 71 2.95 15.89 9.41
CA ALA A 71 3.80 15.19 8.44
C ALA A 71 3.31 13.76 8.14
N ALA A 72 2.93 12.98 9.15
CA ALA A 72 2.39 11.63 8.96
C ALA A 72 1.07 11.65 8.17
N LEU A 73 0.15 12.54 8.53
CA LEU A 73 -1.13 12.66 7.83
C LEU A 73 -0.94 13.09 6.37
N LYS A 74 -0.06 14.07 6.13
CA LYS A 74 0.33 14.52 4.80
C LYS A 74 0.94 13.38 3.98
N PHE A 75 1.79 12.55 4.59
CA PHE A 75 2.33 11.36 3.95
C PHE A 75 1.24 10.37 3.57
N GLY A 76 0.34 10.01 4.50
CA GLY A 76 -0.76 9.09 4.19
C GLY A 76 -1.63 9.61 3.05
N PHE A 77 -1.96 10.90 3.05
CA PHE A 77 -2.82 11.50 2.01
C PHE A 77 -2.13 11.57 0.65
N ILE A 78 -0.93 12.16 0.58
CA ILE A 78 -0.19 12.30 -0.69
C ILE A 78 0.24 10.94 -1.22
N GLY A 79 0.73 10.06 -0.34
CA GLY A 79 1.12 8.69 -0.70
C GLY A 79 -0.04 7.89 -1.27
N THR A 80 -1.23 8.02 -0.68
CA THR A 80 -2.46 7.39 -1.20
C THR A 80 -2.83 7.93 -2.59
N ILE A 81 -2.79 9.25 -2.81
CA ILE A 81 -3.10 9.85 -4.11
C ILE A 81 -2.14 9.33 -5.19
N ILE A 82 -0.83 9.37 -4.91
CA ILE A 82 0.19 8.91 -5.85
C ILE A 82 0.05 7.42 -6.11
N GLY A 83 -0.11 6.61 -5.06
CA GLY A 83 -0.29 5.17 -5.18
C GLY A 83 -1.50 4.79 -6.01
N LEU A 84 -2.69 5.34 -5.71
CA LEU A 84 -3.92 5.05 -6.45
C LEU A 84 -3.84 5.51 -7.92
N ALA A 85 -3.21 6.66 -8.19
CA ALA A 85 -2.98 7.12 -9.54
C ALA A 85 -2.11 6.14 -10.33
N LEU A 86 -1.03 5.64 -9.72
CA LEU A 86 -0.15 4.65 -10.33
C LEU A 86 -0.80 3.27 -10.45
N ASP A 87 -1.59 2.85 -9.47
CA ASP A 87 -2.34 1.59 -9.52
C ASP A 87 -3.42 1.61 -10.60
N THR A 88 -3.95 2.77 -10.96
CA THR A 88 -4.81 2.90 -12.15
C THR A 88 -4.06 2.45 -13.41
N PHE A 89 -2.79 2.84 -13.57
CA PHE A 89 -1.96 2.35 -14.67
C PHE A 89 -1.60 0.87 -14.51
N THR A 90 -1.22 0.44 -13.31
CA THR A 90 -0.88 -0.96 -13.03
C THR A 90 -2.02 -1.90 -13.38
N LEU A 91 -3.25 -1.59 -12.98
CA LEU A 91 -4.42 -2.41 -13.27
C LEU A 91 -4.80 -2.35 -14.74
N SER A 92 -4.73 -1.16 -15.37
CA SER A 92 -5.01 -0.99 -16.80
C SER A 92 -4.05 -1.80 -17.68
N TYR A 93 -2.80 -1.96 -17.25
CA TYR A 93 -1.75 -2.69 -17.96
C TYR A 93 -1.25 -3.91 -17.17
N HIS A 94 -2.15 -4.58 -16.44
CA HIS A 94 -1.76 -5.63 -15.49
C HIS A 94 -1.01 -6.79 -16.13
N HIS A 95 -1.28 -7.15 -17.39
CA HIS A 95 -0.50 -8.17 -18.10
C HIS A 95 0.98 -7.79 -18.30
N LEU A 96 1.31 -6.50 -18.37
CA LEU A 96 2.69 -6.01 -18.50
C LEU A 96 3.37 -5.88 -17.13
N VAL A 97 2.61 -5.46 -16.11
CA VAL A 97 3.14 -5.20 -14.77
C VAL A 97 3.25 -6.49 -13.95
N PHE A 98 2.24 -7.35 -14.06
CA PHE A 98 2.07 -8.63 -13.37
C PHE A 98 1.90 -9.80 -14.35
N PRO A 99 2.91 -10.11 -15.18
CA PRO A 99 2.78 -11.10 -16.26
C PRO A 99 2.51 -12.53 -15.77
N LYS A 100 2.73 -12.81 -14.49
CA LYS A 100 2.52 -14.12 -13.85
C LYS A 100 1.14 -14.27 -13.21
N LEU A 101 0.39 -13.17 -13.05
CA LEU A 101 -0.92 -13.23 -12.41
C LEU A 101 -2.01 -13.44 -13.45
N ASP A 102 -2.89 -14.40 -13.19
CA ASP A 102 -4.12 -14.52 -13.95
C ASP A 102 -5.18 -13.48 -13.50
N ASN A 103 -6.26 -13.37 -14.27
CA ASN A 103 -7.32 -12.40 -14.01
C ASN A 103 -7.96 -12.56 -12.62
N SER A 104 -8.04 -13.77 -12.09
CA SER A 104 -8.63 -14.04 -10.78
C SER A 104 -7.70 -13.58 -9.66
N GLN A 105 -6.39 -13.80 -9.81
CA GLN A 105 -5.38 -13.26 -8.89
C GLN A 105 -5.30 -11.73 -8.96
N VAL A 106 -5.55 -11.13 -10.12
CA VAL A 106 -5.67 -9.66 -10.24
C VAL A 106 -6.90 -9.14 -9.49
N ILE A 107 -8.01 -9.88 -9.46
CA ILE A 107 -9.16 -9.56 -8.60
C ILE A 107 -8.77 -9.67 -7.12
N ALA A 108 -8.05 -10.72 -6.71
CA ALA A 108 -7.54 -10.85 -5.34
C ALA A 108 -6.63 -9.68 -4.93
N PHE A 109 -5.70 -9.30 -5.82
CA PHE A 109 -4.83 -8.14 -5.63
C PHE A 109 -5.64 -6.87 -5.43
N THR A 110 -6.65 -6.64 -6.28
CA THR A 110 -7.51 -5.46 -6.22
C THR A 110 -8.33 -5.44 -4.93
N ALA A 111 -8.86 -6.59 -4.50
CA ALA A 111 -9.59 -6.71 -3.23
C ALA A 111 -8.68 -6.35 -2.03
N TRP A 112 -7.48 -6.93 -1.96
CA TRP A 112 -6.48 -6.57 -0.94
C TRP A 112 -6.13 -5.08 -1.00
N MET A 113 -5.88 -4.54 -2.19
CA MET A 113 -5.47 -3.16 -2.43
C MET A 113 -6.49 -2.15 -1.87
N THR A 114 -7.79 -2.42 -2.03
CA THR A 114 -8.83 -1.52 -1.51
C THR A 114 -8.69 -1.30 0.00
N PHE A 115 -8.38 -2.35 0.76
CA PHE A 115 -8.20 -2.26 2.21
C PHE A 115 -6.78 -1.80 2.58
N ALA A 116 -5.76 -2.14 1.78
CA ALA A 116 -4.40 -1.64 1.94
C ALA A 116 -4.35 -0.10 1.91
N TYR A 117 -5.11 0.56 1.02
CA TYR A 117 -5.19 2.03 1.01
C TYR A 117 -5.98 2.60 2.19
N ALA A 118 -7.01 1.90 2.68
CA ALA A 118 -7.67 2.29 3.93
C ALA A 118 -6.66 2.28 5.10
N LEU A 119 -5.80 1.27 5.19
CA LEU A 119 -4.70 1.23 6.15
C LEU A 119 -3.67 2.33 5.91
N TYR A 120 -3.36 2.64 4.65
CA TYR A 120 -2.42 3.68 4.26
C TYR A 120 -2.91 5.10 4.64
N LEU A 121 -4.22 5.30 4.78
CA LEU A 121 -4.77 6.53 5.37
C LEU A 121 -4.84 6.44 6.90
N PHE A 122 -5.29 5.30 7.43
CA PHE A 122 -5.62 5.13 8.84
C PHE A 122 -4.39 5.07 9.75
N ILE A 123 -3.33 4.34 9.35
CA ILE A 123 -2.13 4.18 10.15
C ILE A 123 -1.39 5.52 10.33
N PRO A 124 -1.12 6.30 9.27
CA PRO A 124 -0.50 7.61 9.44
C PRO A 124 -1.38 8.58 10.21
N TYR A 125 -2.71 8.48 10.12
CA TYR A 125 -3.62 9.24 10.97
C TYR A 125 -3.45 8.91 12.46
N ILE A 126 -3.42 7.63 12.84
CA ILE A 126 -3.19 7.21 14.23
C ILE A 126 -1.84 7.71 14.73
N ILE A 127 -0.78 7.53 13.94
CA ILE A 127 0.57 7.97 14.30
C ILE A 127 0.58 9.49 14.47
N ASN A 128 -0.08 10.23 13.57
CA ASN A 128 -0.18 11.67 13.68
C ASN A 128 -0.81 12.10 15.01
N GLN A 129 -1.94 11.49 15.40
CA GLN A 129 -2.58 11.80 16.68
C GLN A 129 -1.61 11.55 17.85
N LYS A 130 -0.94 10.39 17.86
CA LYS A 130 0.03 10.06 18.93
C LYS A 130 1.21 11.04 19.02
N VAL A 131 1.64 11.62 17.90
CA VAL A 131 2.73 12.61 17.87
C VAL A 131 2.23 14.00 18.24
N SER A 132 1.01 14.39 17.84
CA SER A 132 0.43 15.71 18.15
C SER A 132 0.06 15.89 19.63
N TYR A 133 -0.11 14.81 20.40
CA TYR A 133 -0.33 14.87 21.86
C TYR A 133 0.97 14.76 22.69
N LYS A 134 2.15 14.74 22.05
CA LYS A 134 3.45 14.87 22.72
C LYS A 134 3.98 16.28 22.60
#